data_AF-V8P8P2-F1
#
_entry.id   AF-V8P8P2-F1
#
_cell.length_a   1.000
_cell.length_b   1.000
_cell.length_c   1.000
_cell.angle_alpha   90.00
_cell.angle_beta   90.00
_cell.angle_gamma   90.00
#
_symmetry.space_group_name_H-M   'P 1'
#
loop_
_entity.id
_entity.type
_entity.pdbx_description
1 polymer ?
#
loop_
_entity_poly.entity_id
_entity_poly.type
_entity_poly.pdbx_seq_one_letter_code
_entity_poly.pdbx_strand_id
1 'polypeptide(L)'
;MVDGKPVNLGLWDTAGQEDYDRLRPLSYPQTWYPEVRHHCPNTPIILVGTKLDLRDDKDTIERLRDKKLAPITYPQGLAMAREIGES
;
A
#
# COMPACT_ATOMS: atom_id res chain seq x y z
N MET A 1 -8.77 -6.17 20.32
CA MET A 1 -9.09 -5.25 21.44
C MET A 1 -8.15 -4.06 21.35
N VAL A 2 -8.63 -2.85 21.61
CA VAL A 2 -7.81 -1.65 21.82
C VAL A 2 -8.14 -1.14 23.22
N ASP A 3 -7.12 -0.94 24.06
CA ASP A 3 -7.27 -0.55 25.47
C ASP A 3 -8.28 -1.42 26.26
N GLY A 4 -8.22 -2.73 26.05
CA GLY A 4 -9.11 -3.69 26.73
C GLY A 4 -10.56 -3.71 26.23
N LYS A 5 -10.92 -2.90 25.22
CA LYS A 5 -12.26 -2.87 24.63
C LYS A 5 -12.31 -3.66 23.31
N PRO A 6 -13.34 -4.50 23.09
CA PRO A 6 -13.55 -5.13 21.79
C PRO A 6 -13.87 -4.06 20.73
N VAL A 7 -13.33 -4.24 19.53
CA VAL A 7 -13.51 -3.34 18.39
C VAL A 7 -14.05 -4.18 17.24
N ASN A 8 -15.14 -3.72 16.63
CA ASN A 8 -15.65 -4.32 15.40
C ASN A 8 -14.93 -3.68 14.21
N LEU A 9 -14.16 -4.47 13.47
CA LEU A 9 -13.44 -4.04 12.29
C LEU A 9 -14.15 -4.58 11.05
N GLY A 10 -14.73 -3.70 10.24
CA GLY A 10 -15.22 -4.05 8.91
C GLY A 10 -14.07 -4.00 7.90
N LEU A 11 -13.76 -5.14 7.28
CA LEU A 11 -12.79 -5.22 6.20
C LEU A 11 -13.55 -5.34 4.87
N TRP A 12 -13.28 -4.42 3.96
CA TRP A 12 -13.87 -4.38 2.63
C TRP A 12 -12.75 -4.50 1.62
N ASP A 13 -12.81 -5.55 0.79
CA ASP A 13 -11.85 -5.75 -0.30
C ASP A 13 -12.42 -5.15 -1.59
N THR A 14 -11.57 -4.48 -2.36
CA THR A 14 -11.92 -3.92 -3.68
C THR A 14 -11.11 -4.66 -4.74
N ALA A 15 -11.73 -4.98 -5.87
CA ALA A 15 -11.03 -5.69 -6.93
C ALA A 15 -9.86 -4.85 -7.46
N GLY A 16 -8.62 -5.27 -7.18
CA GLY A 16 -7.44 -4.76 -7.87
C GLY A 16 -7.31 -5.44 -9.23
N GLN A 17 -7.40 -4.69 -10.33
CA GLN A 17 -7.09 -5.26 -11.64
C GLN A 17 -5.59 -5.63 -11.69
N GLU A 18 -5.29 -6.87 -12.07
CA GLU A 18 -3.92 -7.42 -12.15
C GLU A 18 -3.04 -6.63 -13.14
N ASP A 19 -3.64 -5.94 -14.11
CA ASP A 19 -2.92 -5.09 -15.07
C ASP A 19 -2.17 -3.93 -14.39
N TYR A 20 -2.58 -3.52 -13.18
CA TYR A 20 -1.91 -2.47 -12.40
C TYR A 20 -0.72 -2.96 -11.58
N ASP A 21 -0.35 -4.24 -11.65
CA ASP A 21 0.77 -4.80 -10.90
C ASP A 21 2.09 -4.04 -11.10
N ARG A 22 2.28 -3.48 -12.30
CA ARG A 22 3.46 -2.65 -12.65
C ARG A 22 3.34 -1.20 -12.19
N LEU A 23 2.12 -0.71 -11.99
CA LEU A 23 1.82 0.67 -11.63
C LEU A 23 1.53 0.84 -10.14
N ARG A 24 1.38 -0.23 -9.35
CA ARG A 24 1.11 -0.16 -7.90
C ARG A 24 1.93 0.91 -7.15
N PRO A 25 3.25 1.08 -7.40
CA PRO A 25 4.01 2.15 -6.75
C PRO A 25 3.54 3.57 -7.13
N LEU A 26 3.08 3.76 -8.37
CA LEU A 26 2.52 5.01 -8.91
C LEU A 26 1.04 5.20 -8.55
N SER A 27 0.31 4.10 -8.32
CA SER A 27 -1.14 4.12 -8.04
C SER A 27 -1.48 4.78 -6.71
N TYR A 28 -0.66 4.67 -5.68
CA TYR A 28 -1.00 5.25 -4.36
C TYR A 28 -1.13 6.78 -4.40
N PRO A 29 -0.10 7.55 -4.81
CA PRO A 29 -0.21 9.01 -4.84
C PRO A 29 -1.06 9.55 -5.99
N GLN A 30 -1.18 8.81 -7.11
CA GLN A 30 -1.82 9.33 -8.33
C GLN A 30 -3.23 8.80 -8.61
N THR A 31 -3.69 7.75 -7.92
CA THR A 31 -5.03 7.16 -8.15
C THR A 31 -5.80 6.92 -6.85
N TRP A 32 -5.35 5.99 -6.01
CA TRP A 32 -6.10 5.56 -4.82
C TRP A 32 -6.25 6.65 -3.76
N TYR A 33 -5.18 7.37 -3.43
CA TYR A 33 -5.27 8.40 -2.40
C TYR A 33 -6.24 9.53 -2.80
N PRO A 34 -6.13 10.15 -4.00
CA PRO A 34 -7.10 11.15 -4.44
C PRO A 34 -8.53 10.62 -4.52
N GLU A 35 -8.74 9.40 -5.01
CA GLU A 35 -10.07 8.79 -5.11
C GLU A 35 -10.73 8.57 -3.75
N VAL A 36 -9.98 8.02 -2.79
CA VAL A 36 -10.46 7.81 -1.42
C VAL A 36 -10.75 9.15 -0.75
N ARG A 37 -9.87 10.15 -0.90
CA ARG A 37 -10.10 11.48 -0.31
C ARG A 37 -11.28 12.21 -0.94
N HIS A 38 -11.54 12.02 -2.23
CA HIS A 38 -12.70 12.60 -2.90
C HIS A 38 -14.01 12.10 -2.28
N HIS A 39 -14.13 10.79 -2.03
CA HIS A 39 -15.35 10.17 -1.48
C HIS A 39 -15.42 10.18 0.05
N CYS A 40 -14.26 10.15 0.72
CA CYS A 40 -14.12 9.96 2.17
C CYS A 40 -13.08 10.94 2.77
N PRO A 41 -13.29 12.28 2.68
CA PRO A 41 -12.27 13.28 2.96
C PRO A 41 -11.69 13.21 4.39
N ASN A 42 -12.52 12.92 5.38
CA ASN A 42 -12.14 12.93 6.80
C ASN A 42 -11.84 11.55 7.39
N THR A 43 -11.84 10.51 6.55
CA THR A 43 -11.65 9.14 7.05
C THR A 43 -10.15 8.90 7.30
N PRO A 44 -9.76 8.37 8.48
CA PRO A 44 -8.39 7.97 8.73
C PRO A 44 -7.93 6.91 7.72
N ILE A 45 -6.73 7.09 7.16
CA ILE A 45 -6.14 6.18 6.18
C ILE A 45 -4.98 5.44 6.84
N ILE A 46 -4.91 4.13 6.62
CA ILE A 46 -3.76 3.29 7.02
C ILE A 46 -3.16 2.71 5.74
N LEU A 47 -1.88 2.99 5.50
CA LEU A 47 -1.13 2.37 4.43
C LEU A 47 -0.59 1.01 4.89
N VAL A 48 -0.93 -0.06 4.15
CA VAL A 48 -0.50 -1.44 4.46
C VAL A 48 0.38 -1.97 3.35
N GLY A 49 1.65 -2.25 3.66
CA GLY A 49 2.54 -3.00 2.78
C GLY A 49 2.28 -4.50 2.89
N THR A 50 1.87 -5.14 1.79
CA THR A 50 1.59 -6.58 1.73
C THR A 50 2.75 -7.37 1.13
N LYS A 51 2.71 -8.71 1.22
CA LYS A 51 3.71 -9.63 0.65
C LYS A 51 5.13 -9.41 1.19
N LEU A 52 5.25 -9.23 2.50
CA LEU A 52 6.54 -8.94 3.16
C LEU A 52 7.57 -10.05 2.94
N ASP A 53 7.12 -11.30 2.89
CA ASP A 53 7.90 -12.50 2.58
C ASP A 53 8.67 -12.39 1.25
N LEU A 54 8.08 -11.71 0.25
CA LEU A 54 8.70 -11.55 -1.06
C LEU A 54 9.85 -10.53 -1.08
N ARG A 55 10.09 -9.80 0.00
CA ARG A 55 11.18 -8.82 0.08
C ARG A 55 12.55 -9.49 0.05
N ASP A 56 12.65 -10.70 0.60
CA ASP A 56 13.87 -11.49 0.70
C ASP A 56 13.87 -12.72 -0.23
N ASP A 57 12.80 -12.91 -1.01
CA ASP A 57 12.65 -14.00 -1.98
C ASP A 57 13.53 -13.78 -3.21
N LYS A 58 14.45 -14.71 -3.47
CA LYS A 58 15.45 -14.59 -4.54
C LYS A 58 14.81 -14.51 -5.93
N ASP A 59 13.83 -15.38 -6.19
CA ASP A 59 13.16 -15.46 -7.50
C ASP A 59 12.40 -14.16 -7.78
N THR A 60 11.72 -13.60 -6.77
CA THR A 60 11.05 -12.30 -6.87
C THR A 60 12.04 -11.17 -7.11
N ILE A 61 13.16 -11.14 -6.38
CA ILE A 61 14.21 -10.12 -6.55
C ILE A 61 14.79 -10.18 -7.97
N GLU A 62 15.08 -11.37 -8.49
CA GLU A 62 15.60 -11.56 -9.86
C GLU A 62 14.58 -11.08 -10.90
N ARG A 63 13.32 -11.49 -10.78
CA ARG A 63 12.24 -11.03 -11.68
C ARG A 63 12.03 -9.52 -11.64
N LEU A 64 12.20 -8.88 -10.48
CA LEU A 64 12.13 -7.43 -10.37
C LEU A 64 13.36 -6.77 -11.02
N ARG A 65 14.55 -7.34 -10.83
CA ARG A 65 15.79 -6.85 -11.42
C ARG A 65 15.75 -6.86 -12.95
N ASP A 66 15.18 -7.90 -13.56
CA ASP A 66 14.97 -7.98 -15.02
C ASP A 66 14.13 -6.81 -15.55
N LYS A 67 13.26 -6.26 -14.69
CA LYS A 67 12.42 -5.09 -14.98
C LYS A 67 13.02 -3.77 -14.50
N LYS A 68 14.26 -3.78 -14.00
CA LYS A 68 14.93 -2.62 -13.36
C LYS A 68 14.17 -2.08 -12.13
N LEU A 69 13.49 -2.97 -11.41
CA LEU A 69 12.76 -2.67 -10.19
C LEU A 69 13.44 -3.34 -8.99
N ALA A 70 13.06 -2.91 -7.79
CA ALA A 70 13.46 -3.50 -6.51
C ALA A 70 12.25 -3.56 -5.56
N PRO A 71 12.25 -4.47 -4.57
CA PRO A 71 11.26 -4.46 -3.51
C PRO A 71 11.22 -3.11 -2.78
N ILE A 72 10.02 -2.69 -2.37
CA ILE A 72 9.85 -1.46 -1.59
C ILE A 72 10.49 -1.64 -0.20
N THR A 73 11.37 -0.71 0.14
CA THR A 73 12.04 -0.66 1.44
C THR A 73 11.13 -0.08 2.51
N TYR A 74 11.42 -0.38 3.77
CA TYR A 74 10.68 0.20 4.89
C TYR A 74 10.71 1.74 4.90
N PRO A 75 11.87 2.42 4.72
CA PRO A 75 11.89 3.89 4.66
C PRO A 75 11.05 4.48 3.54
N GLN A 76 11.00 3.84 2.36
CA GLN A 76 10.15 4.28 1.24
C GLN A 76 8.66 4.15 1.59
N GLY A 77 8.25 3.04 2.20
CA GLY A 77 6.86 2.86 2.65
C GLY A 77 6.47 3.87 3.72
N LEU A 78 7.37 4.18 4.66
CA LEU A 78 7.13 5.18 5.70
C LEU A 78 7.03 6.60 5.12
N ALA A 79 7.87 6.95 4.14
CA ALA A 79 7.80 8.23 3.46
C ALA A 79 6.44 8.42 2.77
N MET A 80 5.96 7.39 2.05
CA MET A 80 4.63 7.40 1.42
C MET A 80 3.50 7.54 2.44
N ALA A 81 3.57 6.83 3.58
CA ALA A 81 2.57 6.95 4.63
C ALA A 81 2.47 8.37 5.22
N ARG A 82 3.62 9.05 5.36
CA ARG A 82 3.67 10.45 5.79
C ARG A 82 3.06 11.37 4.76
N GLU A 83 3.45 11.23 3.50
CA GLU A 83 2.91 12.04 2.39
C GLU A 83 1.37 11.96 2.32
N ILE A 84 0.80 10.75 2.46
CA ILE A 84 -0.65 10.50 2.50
C ILE A 84 -1.33 11.11 3.75
N GLY A 85 -0.64 11.07 4.89
CA GLY A 85 -1.17 11.56 6.17
C GLY A 85 -1.06 13.07 6.36
N GLU A 86 -0.11 13.71 5.67
CA GLU A 86 0.12 15.17 5.68
C GLU A 86 -0.72 15.92 4.63
N SER A 87 -1.31 15.19 3.68
CA SER A 87 -2.17 15.71 2.60
C SER A 87 -3.64 15.78 2.97
#